data_AF-I0X630-F1
#
_entry.id   AF-I0X630-F1
#
_cell.length_a   1.000
_cell.length_b   1.000
_cell.length_c   1.000
_cell.angle_alpha   90.00
_cell.angle_beta   90.00
_cell.angle_gamma   90.00
#
_symmetry.space_group_name_H-M   'P 1'
#
loop_
_entity.id
_entity.type
_entity.pdbx_description
1 polymer ?
#
loop_
_entity_poly.entity_id
_entity_poly.type
_entity_poly.pdbx_seq_one_letter_code
_entity_poly.pdbx_strand_id
1 'polypeptide(L)'
;MKLRIFIFTIFITFFSINTLCADDFTDYEMDIINQIQEFRFTTRALPSAQAAIDAIADYRKTLLTDDVRKKLGDEAELTADNLLVLEQYNYMYEKEMKSPDLEPFIKPQYEKIAAWDASHPFDKANPYYILSSGDLTNSTMQFLPQGKAISLGIQEKKNYDMVVAKYPKLAFGLINAALWYYFAPTIGGGSMTKAREYFSRASECAANNYEKFYAYVYYSQFLYENNEMEACEKYLKKAEELLPDNRWTPFIRKMNKKSYSVLDYSNNRDKIEKKIAD
;
A
#
# COMPACT_ATOMS: atom_id res chain seq x y z
N MET A 1 37.12 -62.76 7.13
CA MET A 1 36.97 -63.16 5.72
C MET A 1 35.52 -62.93 5.29
N LYS A 2 35.31 -62.07 4.27
CA LYS A 2 34.03 -61.69 3.59
C LYS A 2 32.99 -60.98 4.46
N LEU A 3 32.95 -59.64 4.51
CA LEU A 3 32.33 -58.71 3.54
C LEU A 3 30.89 -59.11 3.16
N ARG A 4 29.91 -58.34 3.66
CA ARG A 4 28.71 -57.93 2.91
C ARG A 4 28.08 -56.71 3.60
N ILE A 5 28.44 -55.55 3.06
CA ILE A 5 27.78 -54.26 3.29
C ILE A 5 26.43 -54.34 2.58
N PHE A 6 25.32 -54.25 3.32
CA PHE A 6 24.01 -53.93 2.76
C PHE A 6 23.75 -52.45 3.03
N ILE A 7 23.93 -51.63 1.99
CA ILE A 7 23.45 -50.26 1.94
C ILE A 7 21.94 -50.36 1.75
N PHE A 8 21.17 -50.07 2.80
CA PHE A 8 19.78 -49.68 2.64
C PHE A 8 19.75 -48.16 2.47
N THR A 9 19.67 -47.73 1.22
CA THR A 9 19.37 -46.35 0.85
C THR A 9 17.96 -46.04 1.33
N ILE A 10 17.83 -45.32 2.45
CA ILE A 10 16.58 -44.67 2.82
C ILE A 10 16.40 -43.53 1.82
N PHE A 11 15.55 -43.75 0.81
CA PHE A 11 14.93 -42.64 0.08
C PHE A 11 14.01 -41.93 1.07
N ILE A 12 14.52 -40.91 1.74
CA ILE A 12 13.66 -39.89 2.35
C ILE A 12 13.12 -39.10 1.16
N THR A 13 12.00 -39.56 0.60
CA THR A 13 11.12 -38.67 -0.14
C THR A 13 10.59 -37.67 0.88
N PHE A 14 11.28 -36.54 1.02
CA PHE A 14 10.65 -35.30 1.42
C PHE A 14 9.62 -34.99 0.32
N PHE A 15 8.44 -35.59 0.41
CA PHE A 15 7.26 -34.88 -0.04
C PHE A 15 7.17 -33.69 0.90
N SER A 16 7.74 -32.56 0.46
CA SER A 16 7.29 -31.27 0.93
C SER A 16 5.80 -31.26 0.65
N ILE A 17 5.02 -31.59 1.68
CA ILE A 17 3.62 -31.18 1.73
C ILE A 17 3.75 -29.67 1.72
N ASN A 18 3.66 -29.09 0.52
CA ASN A 18 3.34 -27.70 0.35
C ASN A 18 2.02 -27.55 1.11
N THR A 19 2.12 -27.09 2.35
CA THR A 19 1.00 -26.47 3.04
C THR A 19 0.41 -25.51 2.05
N LEU A 20 -0.83 -25.77 1.63
CA LEU A 20 -1.60 -24.92 0.72
C LEU A 20 -1.44 -23.48 1.18
N CYS A 21 -0.51 -22.77 0.54
CA CYS A 21 -0.39 -21.33 0.63
C CYS A 21 -1.69 -20.75 0.07
N ALA A 22 -2.07 -19.55 0.52
CA ALA A 22 -2.91 -18.66 -0.27
C ALA A 22 -2.61 -18.86 -1.76
N ASP A 23 -3.64 -19.10 -2.58
CA ASP A 23 -3.43 -19.27 -4.02
C ASP A 23 -2.82 -17.96 -4.52
N ASP A 24 -1.54 -18.01 -4.89
CA ASP A 24 -0.88 -16.86 -5.48
C ASP A 24 -1.63 -16.52 -6.78
N PHE A 25 -1.84 -15.22 -7.03
CA PHE A 25 -2.43 -14.76 -8.28
C PHE A 25 -1.65 -15.34 -9.46
N THR A 26 -2.39 -15.72 -10.50
CA THR A 26 -1.82 -16.18 -11.76
C THR A 26 -0.94 -15.08 -12.38
N ASP A 27 -0.03 -15.46 -13.28
CA ASP A 27 0.81 -14.49 -14.00
C ASP A 27 -0.03 -13.42 -14.71
N TYR A 28 -1.21 -13.79 -15.24
CA TYR A 28 -2.14 -12.86 -15.88
C TYR A 28 -2.73 -11.86 -14.88
N GLU A 29 -3.20 -12.34 -13.72
CA GLU A 29 -3.72 -11.46 -12.67
C GLU A 29 -2.62 -10.53 -12.13
N MET A 30 -1.42 -11.05 -11.90
CA MET A 30 -0.27 -10.25 -11.49
C MET A 30 0.12 -9.21 -12.53
N ASP A 31 0.03 -9.51 -13.82
CA ASP A 31 0.26 -8.54 -14.90
C ASP A 31 -0.77 -7.39 -14.83
N ILE A 32 -2.06 -7.68 -14.61
CA ILE A 32 -3.09 -6.66 -14.42
C ILE A 32 -2.81 -5.79 -13.18
N ILE A 33 -2.42 -6.39 -12.05
CA ILE A 33 -2.05 -5.65 -10.84
C ILE A 33 -0.84 -4.74 -11.09
N ASN A 34 0.19 -5.23 -11.79
CA ASN A 34 1.37 -4.44 -12.13
C ASN A 34 1.04 -3.29 -13.08
N GLN A 35 0.18 -3.52 -14.09
CA GLN A 35 -0.30 -2.46 -14.98
C GLN A 35 -1.05 -1.37 -14.20
N ILE A 36 -1.87 -1.74 -13.21
CA ILE A 36 -2.55 -0.77 -12.35
C ILE A 36 -1.54 0.03 -11.52
N GLN A 37 -0.54 -0.62 -10.92
CA GLN A 37 0.49 0.08 -10.14
C GLN A 37 1.29 1.06 -11.01
N GLU A 38 1.71 0.65 -12.21
CA GLU A 38 2.43 1.52 -13.13
C GLU A 38 1.55 2.71 -13.57
N PHE A 39 0.28 2.47 -13.88
CA PHE A 39 -0.65 3.57 -14.18
C PHE A 39 -0.77 4.54 -13.00
N ARG A 40 -1.02 4.04 -11.77
CA ARG A 40 -1.10 4.86 -10.56
C ARG A 40 0.14 5.70 -10.35
N PHE A 41 1.32 5.14 -10.61
CA PHE A 41 2.59 5.86 -10.55
C PHE A 41 2.57 7.09 -11.48
N THR A 42 2.13 6.94 -12.72
CA THR A 42 2.06 8.05 -13.68
C THR A 42 1.06 9.16 -13.31
N THR A 43 0.01 8.86 -12.53
CA THR A 43 -1.02 9.86 -12.17
C THR A 43 -0.44 11.06 -11.40
N ARG A 44 0.69 10.88 -10.71
CA ARG A 44 1.39 11.94 -9.97
C ARG A 44 2.03 13.01 -10.86
N ALA A 45 2.23 12.72 -12.15
CA ALA A 45 2.71 13.66 -13.15
C ALA A 45 1.57 14.42 -13.86
N LEU A 46 0.31 14.05 -13.64
CA LEU A 46 -0.82 14.77 -14.21
C LEU A 46 -0.95 16.17 -13.57
N PRO A 47 -1.41 17.19 -14.31
CA PRO A 47 -1.30 18.59 -13.89
C PRO A 47 -2.20 18.97 -12.70
N SER A 48 -3.20 18.17 -12.37
CA SER A 48 -4.12 18.45 -11.26
C SER A 48 -4.76 17.18 -10.71
N ALA A 49 -5.33 17.28 -9.50
CA ALA A 49 -6.15 16.21 -8.93
C ALA A 49 -7.35 15.85 -9.82
N GLN A 50 -7.99 16.84 -10.46
CA GLN A 50 -9.11 16.58 -11.39
C GLN A 50 -8.64 15.79 -12.61
N ALA A 51 -7.51 16.17 -13.21
CA ALA A 51 -6.96 15.43 -14.35
C ALA A 51 -6.64 13.97 -13.98
N ALA A 52 -6.17 13.73 -12.76
CA ALA A 52 -5.95 12.38 -12.25
C ALA A 52 -7.25 11.60 -12.05
N ILE A 53 -8.29 12.21 -11.47
CA ILE A 53 -9.62 11.60 -11.32
C ILE A 53 -10.18 11.17 -12.67
N ASP A 54 -10.15 12.06 -13.67
CA ASP A 54 -10.67 11.78 -15.01
C ASP A 54 -9.88 10.65 -15.68
N ALA A 55 -8.55 10.69 -15.61
CA ALA A 55 -7.68 9.65 -16.15
C ALA A 55 -7.92 8.28 -15.50
N ILE A 56 -8.13 8.22 -14.18
CA ILE A 56 -8.40 6.95 -13.47
C ILE A 56 -9.76 6.37 -13.88
N ALA A 57 -10.77 7.23 -14.02
CA ALA A 57 -12.11 6.81 -14.44
C ALA A 57 -12.09 6.23 -15.86
N ASP A 58 -11.32 6.82 -16.77
CA ASP A 58 -11.15 6.32 -18.14
C ASP A 58 -10.29 5.04 -18.16
N TYR A 59 -9.16 5.03 -17.44
CA TYR A 59 -8.28 3.86 -17.37
C TYR A 59 -9.00 2.62 -16.84
N ARG A 60 -9.87 2.78 -15.83
CA ARG A 60 -10.68 1.68 -15.31
C ARG A 60 -11.56 1.05 -16.38
N LYS A 61 -12.19 1.86 -17.24
CA LYS A 61 -13.05 1.38 -18.35
C LYS A 61 -12.23 0.68 -19.43
N THR A 62 -11.02 1.16 -19.70
CA THR A 62 -10.17 0.60 -20.76
C THR A 62 -9.44 -0.67 -20.32
N LEU A 63 -9.00 -0.74 -19.07
CA LEU A 63 -8.28 -1.91 -18.54
C LEU A 63 -9.26 -3.01 -18.12
N LEU A 64 -10.24 -2.70 -17.27
CA LEU A 64 -11.13 -3.69 -16.66
C LEU A 64 -12.40 -3.90 -17.49
N THR A 65 -12.21 -4.22 -18.77
CA THR A 65 -13.28 -4.62 -19.70
C THR A 65 -13.93 -5.93 -19.27
N ASP A 66 -15.13 -6.23 -19.79
CA ASP A 66 -15.83 -7.50 -19.52
C ASP A 66 -14.97 -8.73 -19.84
N ASP A 67 -14.16 -8.67 -20.90
CA ASP A 67 -13.30 -9.79 -21.30
C ASP A 67 -12.06 -9.95 -20.40
N VAL A 68 -11.58 -8.84 -19.81
CA VAL A 68 -10.54 -8.91 -18.79
C VAL A 68 -11.11 -9.46 -17.49
N ARG A 69 -12.26 -8.95 -17.03
CA ARG A 69 -12.92 -9.40 -15.79
C ARG A 69 -13.26 -10.89 -15.81
N LYS A 70 -13.78 -11.42 -16.91
CA LYS A 70 -14.02 -12.88 -17.08
C LYS A 70 -12.79 -13.78 -16.90
N LYS A 71 -11.59 -13.22 -16.99
CA LYS A 71 -10.31 -13.95 -16.84
C LYS A 71 -9.67 -13.75 -15.46
N LEU A 72 -10.15 -12.79 -14.68
CA LEU A 72 -9.71 -12.60 -13.31
C LEU A 72 -10.51 -13.54 -12.40
N GLY A 73 -9.86 -14.10 -11.39
CA GLY A 73 -10.57 -14.62 -10.23
C GLY A 73 -11.18 -13.47 -9.42
N ASP A 74 -12.23 -13.77 -8.66
CA ASP A 74 -12.98 -12.77 -7.90
C ASP A 74 -12.09 -11.96 -6.94
N GLU A 75 -11.08 -12.60 -6.31
CA GLU A 75 -10.14 -11.91 -5.40
C GLU A 75 -9.22 -10.92 -6.16
N ALA A 76 -8.74 -11.31 -7.34
CA ALA A 76 -7.89 -10.47 -8.17
C ALA A 76 -8.67 -9.29 -8.76
N GLU A 77 -9.91 -9.51 -9.20
CA GLU A 77 -10.82 -8.46 -9.63
C GLU A 77 -11.10 -7.46 -8.49
N LEU A 78 -11.41 -7.97 -7.29
CA LEU A 78 -11.65 -7.14 -6.12
C LEU A 78 -10.41 -6.32 -5.73
N THR A 79 -9.22 -6.93 -5.81
CA THR A 79 -7.93 -6.25 -5.58
C THR A 79 -7.69 -5.14 -6.61
N ALA A 80 -7.95 -5.39 -7.89
CA ALA A 80 -7.83 -4.39 -8.95
C ALA A 80 -8.77 -3.20 -8.71
N ASP A 81 -10.02 -3.47 -8.35
CA ASP A 81 -11.00 -2.43 -8.01
C ASP A 81 -10.57 -1.65 -6.76
N ASN A 82 -10.05 -2.31 -5.70
CA ASN A 82 -9.54 -1.65 -4.50
C ASN A 82 -8.46 -0.61 -4.84
N LEU A 83 -7.46 -1.02 -5.63
CA LEU A 83 -6.33 -0.16 -5.99
C LEU A 83 -6.79 1.08 -6.78
N LEU A 84 -7.71 0.92 -7.74
CA LEU A 84 -8.21 2.02 -8.56
C LEU A 84 -9.21 2.91 -7.81
N VAL A 85 -10.05 2.35 -6.94
CA VAL A 85 -10.98 3.13 -6.10
C VAL A 85 -10.18 3.96 -5.11
N LEU A 86 -9.22 3.36 -4.43
CA LEU A 86 -8.36 4.07 -3.48
C LEU A 86 -7.57 5.20 -4.16
N GLU A 87 -7.00 4.96 -5.34
CA GLU A 87 -6.26 6.02 -6.05
C GLU A 87 -7.16 7.21 -6.39
N GLN A 88 -8.35 6.95 -6.95
CA GLN A 88 -9.30 8.01 -7.27
C GLN A 88 -9.77 8.75 -6.02
N TYR A 89 -10.06 8.01 -4.94
CA TYR A 89 -10.43 8.57 -3.65
C TYR A 89 -9.34 9.51 -3.12
N ASN A 90 -8.07 9.13 -3.20
CA ASN A 90 -6.95 9.96 -2.75
C ASN A 90 -6.91 11.30 -3.49
N TYR A 91 -7.21 11.33 -4.79
CA TYR A 91 -7.29 12.58 -5.54
C TYR A 91 -8.58 13.37 -5.28
N MET A 92 -9.71 12.70 -5.03
CA MET A 92 -10.93 13.39 -4.58
C MET A 92 -10.68 14.08 -3.24
N TYR A 93 -10.02 13.37 -2.30
CA TYR A 93 -9.60 13.91 -1.02
C TYR A 93 -8.61 15.07 -1.22
N GLU A 94 -7.58 14.91 -2.06
CA GLU A 94 -6.61 15.96 -2.42
C GLU A 94 -7.33 17.22 -2.94
N LYS A 95 -8.31 17.06 -3.83
CA LYS A 95 -9.07 18.17 -4.41
C LYS A 95 -9.93 18.87 -3.36
N GLU A 96 -10.68 18.12 -2.56
CA GLU A 96 -11.58 18.68 -1.55
C GLU A 96 -11.78 17.70 -0.39
N MET A 97 -10.99 17.87 0.66
CA MET A 97 -10.95 16.98 1.82
C MET A 97 -12.29 16.83 2.57
N LYS A 98 -13.17 17.84 2.45
CA LYS A 98 -14.46 17.90 3.15
C LYS A 98 -15.64 17.68 2.22
N SER A 99 -15.39 17.22 0.99
CA SER A 99 -16.43 16.99 0.02
C SER A 99 -17.43 15.96 0.56
N PRO A 100 -18.74 16.21 0.45
CA PRO A 100 -19.76 15.24 0.84
C PRO A 100 -19.76 13.98 -0.05
N ASP A 101 -19.05 14.01 -1.19
CA ASP A 101 -18.99 12.91 -2.14
C ASP A 101 -17.94 11.84 -1.77
N LEU A 102 -17.08 12.10 -0.78
CA LEU A 102 -16.02 11.19 -0.37
C LEU A 102 -16.56 9.87 0.21
N GLU A 103 -17.44 9.93 1.20
CA GLU A 103 -18.03 8.73 1.81
C GLU A 103 -18.87 7.93 0.80
N PRO A 104 -19.82 8.52 0.06
CA PRO A 104 -20.60 7.80 -0.95
C PRO A 104 -19.74 7.12 -2.03
N PHE A 105 -18.57 7.67 -2.34
CA PHE A 105 -17.66 7.10 -3.33
C PHE A 105 -16.93 5.85 -2.82
N ILE A 106 -16.34 5.90 -1.62
CA ILE A 106 -15.47 4.81 -1.12
C ILE A 106 -16.25 3.70 -0.41
N LYS A 107 -17.36 4.04 0.23
CA LYS A 107 -18.15 3.12 1.07
C LYS A 107 -18.65 1.87 0.33
N PRO A 108 -19.14 1.94 -0.92
CA PRO A 108 -19.58 0.74 -1.63
C PRO A 108 -18.45 -0.29 -1.81
N GLN A 109 -17.20 0.15 -2.00
CA GLN A 109 -16.07 -0.76 -2.13
C GLN A 109 -15.68 -1.38 -0.77
N TYR A 110 -15.76 -0.60 0.32
CA TYR A 110 -15.61 -1.12 1.68
C TYR A 110 -16.66 -2.19 2.02
N GLU A 111 -17.92 -2.00 1.60
CA GLU A 111 -18.98 -2.98 1.80
C GLU A 111 -18.73 -4.28 1.02
N LYS A 112 -18.15 -4.21 -0.19
CA LYS A 112 -17.73 -5.39 -0.95
C LYS A 112 -16.60 -6.17 -0.25
N ILE A 113 -15.60 -5.47 0.27
CA ILE A 113 -14.52 -6.08 1.07
C ILE A 113 -15.10 -6.79 2.29
N ALA A 114 -15.99 -6.14 3.03
CA ALA A 114 -16.62 -6.74 4.21
C ALA A 114 -17.44 -8.00 3.87
N ALA A 115 -18.14 -8.01 2.73
CA ALA A 115 -18.87 -9.18 2.26
C ALA A 115 -17.94 -10.33 1.82
N TRP A 116 -16.83 -10.01 1.17
CA TRP A 116 -15.80 -10.97 0.80
C TRP A 116 -15.17 -11.62 2.03
N ASP A 117 -14.71 -10.81 2.99
CA ASP A 117 -14.06 -11.27 4.22
C ASP A 117 -14.98 -12.13 5.10
N ALA A 118 -16.30 -11.91 5.03
CA ALA A 118 -17.28 -12.73 5.75
C ALA A 118 -17.43 -14.15 5.18
N SER A 119 -17.04 -14.35 3.92
CA SER A 119 -17.21 -15.61 3.19
C SER A 119 -15.90 -16.32 2.83
N HIS A 120 -14.75 -15.65 2.98
CA HIS A 120 -13.44 -16.17 2.60
C HIS A 120 -12.46 -16.18 3.78
N PRO A 121 -11.68 -17.27 3.98
CA PRO A 121 -10.70 -17.35 5.05
C PRO A 121 -9.52 -16.40 4.79
N PHE A 122 -9.35 -15.42 5.67
CA PHE A 122 -8.35 -14.36 5.54
C PHE A 122 -6.89 -14.86 5.49
N ASP A 123 -6.58 -15.96 6.17
CA ASP A 123 -5.23 -16.56 6.21
C ASP A 123 -4.80 -17.21 4.87
N LYS A 124 -5.76 -17.38 3.96
CA LYS A 124 -5.54 -17.86 2.59
C LYS A 124 -5.66 -16.78 1.52
N ALA A 125 -5.89 -15.53 1.92
CA ALA A 125 -6.02 -14.45 0.96
C ALA A 125 -4.66 -14.03 0.37
N ASN A 126 -4.67 -13.56 -0.87
CA ASN A 126 -3.47 -13.03 -1.51
C ASN A 126 -2.96 -11.77 -0.77
N PRO A 127 -1.62 -11.57 -0.61
CA PRO A 127 -1.10 -10.39 0.06
C PRO A 127 -1.51 -9.07 -0.59
N TYR A 128 -1.68 -9.00 -1.92
CA TYR A 128 -2.13 -7.76 -2.58
C TYR A 128 -3.60 -7.43 -2.25
N TYR A 129 -4.45 -8.44 -2.11
CA TYR A 129 -5.81 -8.26 -1.60
C TYR A 129 -5.76 -7.70 -0.18
N ILE A 130 -5.05 -8.37 0.72
CA ILE A 130 -4.95 -7.98 2.14
C ILE A 130 -4.52 -6.50 2.27
N LEU A 131 -3.46 -6.11 1.56
CA LEU A 131 -2.90 -4.76 1.65
C LEU A 131 -3.81 -3.71 1.03
N SER A 132 -4.39 -3.98 -0.14
CA SER A 132 -5.29 -3.03 -0.82
C SER A 132 -6.61 -2.84 -0.07
N SER A 133 -7.17 -3.91 0.49
CA SER A 133 -8.36 -3.87 1.35
C SER A 133 -8.09 -3.11 2.64
N GLY A 134 -6.90 -3.28 3.24
CA GLY A 134 -6.49 -2.55 4.43
C GLY A 134 -6.40 -1.04 4.19
N ASP A 135 -5.76 -0.60 3.10
CA ASP A 135 -5.67 0.83 2.77
C ASP A 135 -7.02 1.48 2.48
N LEU A 136 -7.90 0.76 1.80
CA LEU A 136 -9.27 1.22 1.56
C LEU A 136 -10.04 1.31 2.87
N THR A 137 -9.96 0.29 3.71
CA THR A 137 -10.57 0.27 5.05
C THR A 137 -10.08 1.45 5.90
N ASN A 138 -8.77 1.68 5.96
CA ASN A 138 -8.18 2.83 6.66
C ASN A 138 -8.77 4.17 6.18
N SER A 139 -8.92 4.34 4.87
CA SER A 139 -9.49 5.55 4.27
C SER A 139 -10.98 5.76 4.62
N THR A 140 -11.71 4.69 4.92
CA THR A 140 -13.11 4.76 5.36
C THR A 140 -13.30 4.98 6.85
N MET A 141 -12.28 4.72 7.69
CA MET A 141 -12.43 4.75 9.16
C MET A 141 -12.90 6.10 9.69
N GLN A 142 -12.59 7.20 9.01
CA GLN A 142 -13.05 8.54 9.38
C GLN A 142 -14.58 8.73 9.30
N PHE A 143 -15.25 7.87 8.53
CA PHE A 143 -16.72 7.87 8.39
C PHE A 143 -17.39 6.85 9.33
N LEU A 144 -16.61 6.09 10.09
CA LEU A 144 -17.11 5.04 10.97
C LEU A 144 -17.18 5.52 12.43
N PRO A 145 -18.03 4.89 13.27
CA PRO A 145 -17.98 5.11 14.71
C PRO A 145 -16.58 4.82 15.26
N GLN A 146 -16.10 5.66 16.18
CA GLN A 146 -14.72 5.62 16.69
C GLN A 146 -14.30 4.23 17.21
N GLY A 147 -15.18 3.54 17.95
CA GLY A 147 -14.88 2.20 18.46
C GLY A 147 -14.66 1.16 17.36
N LYS A 148 -15.41 1.28 16.25
CA LYS A 148 -15.24 0.41 15.07
C LYS A 148 -13.94 0.74 14.35
N ALA A 149 -13.62 2.01 14.16
CA ALA A 149 -12.36 2.46 13.57
C ALA A 149 -11.14 1.91 14.35
N ILE A 150 -11.14 2.02 15.69
CA ILE A 150 -10.06 1.47 16.53
C ILE A 150 -9.94 -0.05 16.36
N SER A 151 -11.06 -0.77 16.40
CA SER A 151 -11.06 -2.23 16.21
C SER A 151 -10.47 -2.62 14.86
N LEU A 152 -10.83 -1.91 13.78
CA LEU A 152 -10.30 -2.19 12.45
C LEU A 152 -8.80 -1.86 12.39
N GLY A 153 -8.36 -0.72 12.93
CA GLY A 153 -6.94 -0.36 12.97
C GLY A 153 -6.07 -1.39 13.69
N ILE A 154 -6.55 -1.99 14.79
CA ILE A 154 -5.84 -3.08 15.47
C ILE A 154 -5.80 -4.35 14.62
N GLN A 155 -6.87 -4.64 13.87
CA GLN A 155 -6.90 -5.79 12.96
C GLN A 155 -5.93 -5.59 11.80
N GLU A 156 -5.89 -4.40 11.19
CA GLU A 156 -4.95 -4.07 10.12
C GLU A 156 -3.50 -4.26 10.53
N LYS A 157 -3.13 -3.87 11.76
CA LYS A 157 -1.80 -4.18 12.30
C LYS A 157 -1.45 -5.66 12.19
N LYS A 158 -2.36 -6.53 12.62
CA LYS A 158 -2.14 -7.98 12.62
C LYS A 158 -2.01 -8.50 11.18
N ASN A 159 -2.84 -7.98 10.29
CA ASN A 159 -2.83 -8.32 8.87
C ASN A 159 -1.49 -7.94 8.23
N TYR A 160 -1.01 -6.72 8.48
CA TYR A 160 0.27 -6.23 7.94
C TYR A 160 1.46 -7.00 8.53
N ASP A 161 1.49 -7.24 9.85
CA ASP A 161 2.52 -8.05 10.51
C ASP A 161 2.56 -9.48 9.92
N MET A 162 1.40 -10.08 9.66
CA MET A 162 1.29 -11.40 9.02
C MET A 162 1.85 -11.39 7.59
N VAL A 163 1.47 -10.41 6.77
CA VAL A 163 1.98 -10.27 5.39
C VAL A 163 3.49 -10.07 5.40
N VAL A 164 4.03 -9.19 6.25
CA VAL A 164 5.48 -8.96 6.37
C VAL A 164 6.23 -10.21 6.82
N ALA A 165 5.64 -11.03 7.70
CA ALA A 165 6.25 -12.28 8.13
C ALA A 165 6.31 -13.32 7.00
N LYS A 166 5.25 -13.45 6.20
CA LYS A 166 5.16 -14.42 5.09
C LYS A 166 5.88 -13.95 3.83
N TYR A 167 5.86 -12.65 3.55
CA TYR A 167 6.42 -12.01 2.36
C TYR A 167 7.38 -10.87 2.74
N PRO A 168 8.55 -11.18 3.34
CA PRO A 168 9.43 -10.18 3.98
C PRO A 168 10.09 -9.18 3.04
N LYS A 169 9.96 -9.38 1.73
CA LYS A 169 10.47 -8.50 0.67
C LYS A 169 9.37 -7.74 -0.07
N LEU A 170 8.09 -7.94 0.27
CA LEU A 170 7.00 -7.22 -0.38
C LEU A 170 6.99 -5.77 0.12
N ALA A 171 7.48 -4.83 -0.71
CA ALA A 171 7.64 -3.44 -0.32
C ALA A 171 6.32 -2.79 0.06
N PHE A 172 5.22 -3.13 -0.63
CA PHE A 172 3.89 -2.62 -0.27
C PHE A 172 3.50 -2.99 1.17
N GLY A 173 3.74 -4.24 1.59
CA GLY A 173 3.47 -4.68 2.97
C GLY A 173 4.37 -4.00 4.00
N LEU A 174 5.64 -3.78 3.66
CA LEU A 174 6.58 -3.06 4.51
C LEU A 174 6.17 -1.59 4.71
N ILE A 175 5.73 -0.91 3.64
CA ILE A 175 5.25 0.47 3.72
C ILE A 175 4.01 0.57 4.63
N ASN A 176 3.01 -0.28 4.40
CA ASN A 176 1.77 -0.23 5.18
C ASN A 176 2.00 -0.53 6.66
N ALA A 177 2.85 -1.53 6.96
CA ALA A 177 3.27 -1.82 8.33
C ALA A 177 4.03 -0.63 8.95
N ALA A 178 4.95 -0.02 8.21
CA ALA A 178 5.73 1.12 8.68
C ALA A 178 4.85 2.32 9.03
N LEU A 179 3.89 2.66 8.16
CA LEU A 179 2.92 3.73 8.40
C LEU A 179 2.08 3.45 9.64
N TRP A 180 1.61 2.21 9.83
CA TRP A 180 0.86 1.85 11.03
C TRP A 180 1.70 2.02 12.30
N TYR A 181 2.93 1.49 12.32
CA TYR A 181 3.82 1.61 13.48
C TYR A 181 4.24 3.05 13.77
N TYR A 182 4.30 3.89 12.74
CA TYR A 182 4.59 5.31 12.85
C TYR A 182 3.41 6.08 13.47
N PHE A 183 2.18 5.88 12.96
CA PHE A 183 1.03 6.67 13.41
C PHE A 183 0.38 6.15 14.69
N ALA A 184 0.48 4.86 14.99
CA ALA A 184 -0.10 4.30 16.20
C ALA A 184 0.63 4.84 17.45
N PRO A 185 -0.08 5.16 18.54
CA PRO A 185 0.56 5.54 19.78
C PRO A 185 1.31 4.35 20.40
N THR A 186 2.38 4.60 21.15
CA THR A 186 3.19 3.56 21.79
C THR A 186 2.34 2.62 22.67
N ILE A 187 1.37 3.15 23.40
CA ILE A 187 0.44 2.35 24.23
C ILE A 187 -0.44 1.40 23.39
N GLY A 188 -0.73 1.77 22.14
CA GLY A 188 -1.46 0.95 21.17
C GLY A 188 -0.57 -0.02 20.40
N GLY A 189 0.75 -0.02 20.64
CA GLY A 189 1.71 -0.88 19.96
C GLY A 189 2.50 -0.21 18.84
N GLY A 190 2.43 1.12 18.70
CA GLY A 190 3.28 1.89 17.81
C GLY A 190 4.77 1.76 18.15
N SER A 191 5.64 1.94 17.16
CA SER A 191 7.09 1.80 17.31
C SER A 191 7.86 2.52 16.21
N MET A 192 8.51 3.64 16.55
CA MET A 192 9.37 4.37 15.62
C MET A 192 10.57 3.55 15.14
N THR A 193 11.10 2.65 15.98
CA THR A 193 12.17 1.72 15.58
C THR A 193 11.71 0.78 14.47
N LYS A 194 10.53 0.15 14.62
CA LYS A 194 9.98 -0.73 13.59
C LYS A 194 9.60 0.04 12.33
N ALA A 195 9.00 1.22 12.49
CA ALA A 195 8.67 2.08 11.35
C ALA A 195 9.93 2.41 10.52
N ARG A 196 11.02 2.81 11.17
CA ARG A 196 12.31 3.05 10.51
C ARG A 196 12.83 1.82 9.78
N GLU A 197 12.84 0.67 10.45
CA GLU A 197 13.31 -0.60 9.88
C GLU A 197 12.52 -0.93 8.61
N TYR A 198 11.20 -0.86 8.67
CA TYR A 198 10.33 -1.23 7.56
C TYR A 198 10.38 -0.22 6.41
N PHE A 199 10.43 1.08 6.67
CA PHE A 199 10.65 2.08 5.61
C PHE A 199 12.01 1.87 4.90
N SER A 200 13.07 1.62 5.66
CA SER A 200 14.40 1.33 5.07
C SER A 200 14.34 0.08 4.20
N ARG A 201 13.79 -1.02 4.72
CA ARG A 201 13.67 -2.29 3.99
C ARG A 201 12.78 -2.16 2.75
N ALA A 202 11.69 -1.40 2.81
CA ALA A 202 10.85 -1.13 1.65
C ALA A 202 11.66 -0.46 0.53
N SER A 203 12.52 0.49 0.87
CA SER A 203 13.38 1.20 -0.10
C SER A 203 14.42 0.29 -0.78
N GLU A 204 14.77 -0.83 -0.14
CA GLU A 204 15.72 -1.83 -0.62
C GLU A 204 15.03 -2.95 -1.41
N CYS A 205 13.79 -3.31 -1.04
CA CYS A 205 13.08 -4.45 -1.60
C CYS A 205 12.11 -4.10 -2.75
N ALA A 206 11.78 -2.81 -2.94
CA ALA A 206 10.83 -2.36 -3.96
C ALA A 206 11.21 -2.84 -5.37
N ALA A 207 10.28 -3.55 -6.01
CA ALA A 207 10.52 -4.25 -7.27
C ALA A 207 10.26 -3.36 -8.49
N ASN A 208 9.20 -2.56 -8.47
CA ASN A 208 8.77 -1.70 -9.58
C ASN A 208 8.86 -0.20 -9.25
N ASN A 209 8.63 0.66 -10.25
CA ASN A 209 8.79 2.10 -10.10
C ASN A 209 7.78 2.70 -9.13
N TYR A 210 6.53 2.23 -9.16
CA TYR A 210 5.49 2.60 -8.20
C TYR A 210 5.95 2.36 -6.76
N GLU A 211 6.38 1.13 -6.44
CA GLU A 211 6.85 0.77 -5.10
C GLU A 211 8.08 1.58 -4.70
N LYS A 212 9.06 1.74 -5.60
CA LYS A 212 10.29 2.50 -5.32
C LYS A 212 9.97 3.95 -5.00
N PHE A 213 9.09 4.56 -5.78
CA PHE A 213 8.69 5.95 -5.59
C PHE A 213 8.11 6.17 -4.19
N TYR A 214 7.10 5.38 -3.80
CA TYR A 214 6.47 5.54 -2.49
C TYR A 214 7.40 5.11 -1.34
N ALA A 215 8.23 4.07 -1.51
CA ALA A 215 9.22 3.69 -0.50
C ALA A 215 10.23 4.82 -0.26
N TYR A 216 10.74 5.46 -1.32
CA TYR A 216 11.67 6.59 -1.21
C TYR A 216 11.00 7.82 -0.63
N VAL A 217 9.78 8.15 -1.05
CA VAL A 217 9.01 9.26 -0.48
C VAL A 217 8.83 9.04 1.02
N TYR A 218 8.20 7.95 1.46
CA TYR A 218 7.91 7.77 2.89
C TYR A 218 9.18 7.66 3.74
N TYR A 219 10.22 6.97 3.26
CA TYR A 219 11.46 6.88 4.01
C TYR A 219 12.16 8.24 4.12
N SER A 220 12.15 9.06 3.06
CA SER A 220 12.68 10.43 3.13
C SER A 220 11.98 11.27 4.19
N GLN A 221 10.67 11.11 4.36
CA GLN A 221 9.86 11.89 5.29
C GLN A 221 10.06 11.44 6.72
N PHE A 222 10.25 10.13 6.93
CA PHE A 222 10.70 9.63 8.22
C PHE A 222 12.08 10.22 8.59
N LEU A 223 13.04 10.21 7.67
CA LEU A 223 14.38 10.77 7.89
C LEU A 223 14.35 12.28 8.18
N TYR A 224 13.47 13.01 7.49
CA TYR A 224 13.24 14.43 7.73
C TYR A 224 12.87 14.71 9.20
N GLU A 225 11.87 14.01 9.74
CA GLU A 225 11.44 14.21 11.12
C GLU A 225 12.50 13.81 12.15
N ASN A 226 13.44 12.95 11.76
CA ASN A 226 14.58 12.54 12.57
C ASN A 226 15.81 13.46 12.39
N ASN A 227 15.65 14.60 11.70
CA ASN A 227 16.71 15.58 11.42
C ASN A 227 17.86 15.05 10.53
N GLU A 228 17.63 14.00 9.75
CA GLU A 228 18.61 13.40 8.83
C GLU A 228 18.49 13.99 7.42
N MET A 229 18.74 15.31 7.31
CA MET A 229 18.41 16.12 6.12
C MET A 229 19.12 15.67 4.83
N GLU A 230 20.39 15.28 4.91
CA GLU A 230 21.13 14.82 3.73
C GLU A 230 20.54 13.52 3.17
N ALA A 231 20.22 12.57 4.06
CA ALA A 231 19.61 11.31 3.66
C ALA A 231 18.16 11.52 3.16
N CYS A 232 17.41 12.42 3.79
CA CYS A 232 16.09 12.84 3.32
C CYS A 232 16.14 13.32 1.86
N GLU A 233 16.99 14.31 1.55
CA GLU A 233 17.08 14.88 0.20
C GLU A 233 17.58 13.84 -0.81
N LYS A 234 18.52 12.97 -0.43
CA LYS A 234 18.97 11.86 -1.26
C LYS A 234 17.81 10.96 -1.72
N TYR A 235 16.91 10.58 -0.81
CA TYR A 235 15.78 9.73 -1.17
C TYR A 235 14.69 10.49 -1.93
N LEU A 236 14.43 11.77 -1.63
CA LEU A 236 13.53 12.59 -2.43
C LEU A 236 14.02 12.75 -3.88
N LYS A 237 15.32 12.96 -4.06
CA LYS A 237 15.91 13.04 -5.40
C LYS A 237 15.75 11.72 -6.16
N LYS A 238 15.95 10.57 -5.51
CA LYS A 238 15.68 9.27 -6.14
C LYS A 238 14.22 9.12 -6.58
N ALA A 239 13.26 9.58 -5.77
CA ALA A 239 11.84 9.55 -6.15
C ALA A 239 11.56 10.46 -7.36
N GLU A 240 12.15 11.65 -7.39
CA GLU A 240 12.04 12.61 -8.50
C GLU A 240 12.69 12.09 -9.80
N GLU A 241 13.82 11.39 -9.70
CA GLU A 241 14.49 10.76 -10.84
C GLU A 241 13.65 9.63 -11.45
N LEU A 242 12.84 8.93 -10.65
CA LEU A 242 11.92 7.89 -11.14
C LEU A 242 10.74 8.49 -11.91
N LEU A 243 10.17 9.58 -11.42
CA LEU A 243 9.07 10.30 -12.06
C LEU A 243 9.38 11.78 -12.20
N PRO A 244 10.10 12.18 -13.26
CA PRO A 244 10.31 13.58 -13.57
C PRO A 244 8.98 14.33 -13.67
N ASP A 245 8.98 15.60 -13.29
CA ASP A 245 7.82 16.51 -13.35
C ASP A 245 6.60 16.09 -12.51
N ASN A 246 6.76 15.13 -11.59
CA ASN A 246 5.72 14.79 -10.63
C ASN A 246 5.40 16.00 -9.72
N ARG A 247 4.12 16.15 -9.35
CA ARG A 247 3.69 17.24 -8.46
C ARG A 247 4.08 17.04 -7.00
N TRP A 248 4.47 15.82 -6.63
CA TRP A 248 4.59 15.40 -5.23
C TRP A 248 5.94 15.79 -4.61
N THR A 249 7.08 15.47 -5.24
CA THR A 249 8.40 15.80 -4.70
C THR A 249 8.63 17.32 -4.52
N PRO A 250 8.17 18.21 -5.43
CA PRO A 250 8.26 19.66 -5.19
C PRO A 250 7.36 20.12 -4.04
N PHE A 251 6.15 19.57 -3.93
CA PHE A 251 5.23 19.85 -2.83
C PHE A 251 5.83 19.45 -1.48
N ILE A 252 6.45 18.27 -1.40
CA ILE A 252 7.15 17.80 -0.21
C ILE A 252 8.28 18.76 0.18
N ARG A 253 9.14 19.16 -0.77
CA ARG A 253 10.21 20.12 -0.47
C ARG A 253 9.66 21.46 0.01
N LYS A 254 8.51 21.92 -0.52
CA LYS A 254 7.82 23.12 -0.02
C LYS A 254 7.38 22.93 1.44
N MET A 255 6.81 21.78 1.79
CA MET A 255 6.41 21.47 3.17
C MET A 255 7.61 21.39 4.11
N ASN A 256 8.68 20.69 3.71
CA ASN A 256 9.90 20.55 4.50
C ASN A 256 10.53 21.92 4.82
N LYS A 257 10.49 22.88 3.88
CA LYS A 257 10.95 24.27 4.11
C LYS A 257 10.11 25.03 5.14
N LYS A 258 8.87 24.60 5.36
CA LYS A 258 7.93 25.15 6.34
C LYS A 258 7.86 24.33 7.63
N SER A 259 8.80 23.42 7.84
CA SER A 259 8.89 22.56 9.03
C SER A 259 7.80 21.49 9.15
N TYR A 260 7.25 21.03 8.01
CA TYR A 260 6.25 19.96 7.96
C TYR A 260 6.74 18.81 7.09
N SER A 261 6.51 17.57 7.54
CA SER A 261 6.68 16.36 6.73
C SER A 261 5.36 15.98 6.06
N VAL A 262 5.38 15.04 5.10
CA VAL A 262 4.16 14.39 4.59
C VAL A 262 3.43 13.58 5.67
N LEU A 263 4.17 12.98 6.60
CA LEU A 263 3.59 12.15 7.65
C LEU A 263 2.77 13.01 8.62
N ASP A 264 3.30 14.15 9.05
CA ASP A 264 2.56 15.14 9.83
C ASP A 264 1.39 15.75 9.02
N TYR A 265 1.63 16.08 7.75
CA TYR A 265 0.60 16.58 6.84
C TYR A 265 -0.60 15.64 6.74
N SER A 266 -0.39 14.32 6.70
CA SER A 266 -1.47 13.34 6.55
C SER A 266 -2.49 13.41 7.70
N ASN A 267 -2.04 13.70 8.93
CA ASN A 267 -2.92 13.81 10.10
C ASN A 267 -3.38 15.23 10.41
N ASN A 268 -2.67 16.25 9.91
CA ASN A 268 -2.88 17.65 10.27
C ASN A 268 -3.14 18.54 9.05
N ARG A 269 -3.58 17.95 7.93
CA ARG A 269 -3.73 18.60 6.62
C ARG A 269 -4.41 19.97 6.68
N ASP A 270 -5.62 20.03 7.22
CA ASP A 270 -6.44 21.25 7.36
C ASP A 270 -5.68 22.41 8.05
N LYS A 271 -4.86 22.08 9.04
CA LYS A 271 -4.07 23.03 9.83
C LYS A 271 -2.81 23.45 9.07
N ILE A 272 -2.19 22.53 8.34
CA ILE A 272 -0.94 22.76 7.62
C ILE A 272 -1.19 23.52 6.32
N GLU A 273 -2.23 23.19 5.56
CA GLU A 273 -2.58 23.89 4.31
C GLU A 273 -2.75 25.39 4.52
N LYS A 274 -3.42 25.79 5.61
CA LYS A 274 -3.58 27.20 5.99
C LYS A 274 -2.25 27.94 6.22
N LYS A 275 -1.18 27.23 6.59
CA LYS A 275 0.13 27.81 6.91
C LYS A 275 1.12 27.79 5.74
N ILE A 276 0.87 26.96 4.72
CA ILE A 276 1.73 26.84 3.54
C ILE A 276 1.15 27.55 2.31
N ALA A 277 -0.09 28.03 2.40
CA ALA A 277 -0.69 28.94 1.43
C ALA A 277 -0.08 30.36 1.51
N ASP A 278 0.45 30.73 2.67
CA ASP A 278 1.22 31.96 2.94
C ASP A 278 2.72 31.82 2.58
#